data_AF-A0A9W9HFX6-F1
#
_entry.id   AF-A0A9W9HFX6-F1
#
_cell.length_a   1.000
_cell.length_b   1.000
_cell.length_c   1.000
_cell.angle_alpha   90.00
_cell.angle_beta   90.00
_cell.angle_gamma   90.00
#
_symmetry.space_group_name_H-M   'P 1'
#
loop_
_entity.id
_entity.type
_entity.pdbx_description
1 polymer ?
#
loop_
_entity_poly.entity_id
_entity_poly.type
_entity_poly.pdbx_seq_one_letter_code
_entity_poly.pdbx_strand_id
1 'polypeptide(L)'
;MIFACKKCKKCFRKDAAEFDERYASRHSNGRECANLLYSDEYCPHCDNHFVIDAIEPEARLHVEGDDARMDNRMLKDERVARDKERSLFNIKDVSDRMG
;
A
#
# COMPACT_ATOMS: atom_id res chain seq x y z
N MET A 1 -19.47 -21.37 -2.73
CA MET A 1 -19.43 -19.92 -2.99
C MET A 1 -19.35 -19.64 -4.51
N ILE A 2 -19.78 -18.47 -4.96
CA ILE A 2 -19.72 -18.04 -6.37
C ILE A 2 -18.62 -16.99 -6.49
N PHE A 3 -17.68 -17.18 -7.41
CA PHE A 3 -16.54 -16.29 -7.64
C PHE A 3 -16.53 -15.76 -9.07
N ALA A 4 -15.92 -14.58 -9.25
CA ALA A 4 -15.70 -13.98 -10.56
C ALA A 4 -14.19 -13.79 -10.78
N CYS A 5 -13.66 -14.31 -11.90
CA CYS A 5 -12.25 -14.18 -12.20
C CYS A 5 -11.90 -12.82 -12.84
N LYS A 6 -10.91 -12.12 -12.29
CA LYS A 6 -10.44 -10.83 -12.83
C LYS A 6 -9.81 -10.95 -14.23
N LYS A 7 -9.14 -12.06 -14.52
CA LYS A 7 -8.43 -12.29 -15.79
C LYS A 7 -9.38 -12.66 -16.94
N CYS A 8 -10.28 -13.62 -16.74
CA CYS A 8 -11.18 -14.10 -17.81
C CYS A 8 -12.63 -13.61 -17.72
N LYS A 9 -13.00 -12.88 -16.66
CA LYS A 9 -14.35 -12.33 -16.42
C LYS A 9 -15.48 -13.38 -16.37
N LYS A 10 -15.15 -14.68 -16.29
CA LYS A 10 -16.11 -15.76 -16.13
C LYS A 10 -16.44 -15.96 -14.66
N CYS A 11 -17.73 -16.16 -14.38
CA CYS A 11 -18.21 -16.57 -13.07
C CYS A 11 -18.13 -18.09 -12.94
N PHE A 12 -17.64 -18.58 -11.81
CA PHE A 12 -17.55 -20.01 -11.51
C PHE A 12 -18.00 -20.28 -10.07
N ARG A 13 -18.45 -21.50 -9.81
CA ARG A 13 -18.81 -21.95 -8.47
C ARG A 13 -17.65 -22.76 -7.91
N LYS A 14 -17.29 -22.49 -6.65
CA LYS A 14 -16.29 -23.24 -5.91
C LYS A 14 -16.84 -23.58 -4.54
N ASP A 15 -16.68 -24.82 -4.11
CA ASP A 15 -17.09 -25.24 -2.77
C ASP A 15 -16.10 -24.68 -1.75
N ALA A 16 -16.62 -23.94 -0.77
CA ALA A 16 -15.79 -23.20 0.18
C ALA A 16 -15.56 -23.95 1.50
N ALA A 17 -16.19 -25.13 1.65
CA ALA A 17 -15.99 -25.99 2.80
C ALA A 17 -14.54 -26.50 2.91
N GLU A 18 -13.85 -26.64 1.77
CA GLU A 18 -12.48 -27.14 1.69
C GLU A 18 -11.42 -26.07 2.02
N PHE A 19 -11.80 -24.79 2.09
CA PHE A 19 -10.88 -23.67 2.35
C PHE A 19 -10.52 -23.53 3.84
N ASP A 20 -11.49 -23.80 4.73
CA ASP A 20 -11.34 -23.60 6.19
C ASP A 20 -10.53 -24.72 6.85
N GLU A 21 -10.70 -25.98 6.43
CA GLU A 21 -9.97 -27.14 6.99
C GLU A 21 -8.45 -27.07 6.71
N ARG A 22 -8.05 -26.40 5.63
CA ARG A 22 -6.65 -26.21 5.24
C ARG A 22 -5.92 -25.15 6.09
N TYR A 23 -6.65 -24.20 6.67
CA TYR A 23 -6.12 -23.26 7.68
C TYR A 23 -6.04 -23.91 9.07
N ALA A 24 -6.98 -24.79 9.42
CA ALA A 24 -6.98 -25.50 10.70
C ALA A 24 -5.92 -26.62 10.79
N SER A 25 -5.62 -27.30 9.67
CA SER A 25 -4.72 -28.48 9.65
C SER A 25 -3.22 -28.19 9.58
N ARG A 26 -2.78 -26.93 9.41
CA ARG A 26 -1.34 -26.59 9.53
C ARG A 26 -0.75 -26.88 10.92
N HIS A 27 -1.59 -27.15 11.93
CA HIS A 27 -1.15 -27.35 13.31
C HIS A 27 -1.06 -28.80 13.80
N SER A 28 -1.47 -29.83 13.05
CA SER A 28 -1.59 -31.16 13.68
C SER A 28 -1.19 -32.37 12.83
N ASN A 29 0.03 -32.37 12.32
CA ASN A 29 0.78 -33.55 11.83
C ASN A 29 0.67 -33.81 10.32
N GLY A 30 1.79 -33.55 9.65
CA GLY A 30 1.97 -33.81 8.23
C GLY A 30 1.96 -35.30 7.90
N ARG A 31 1.00 -35.69 7.07
CA ARG A 31 1.18 -36.47 5.83
C ARG A 31 -0.19 -36.65 5.18
N GLU A 32 -0.21 -36.50 3.86
CA GLU A 32 -1.39 -36.53 2.96
C GLU A 32 -2.11 -35.20 2.75
N CYS A 33 -1.45 -34.23 2.13
CA CYS A 33 -2.15 -33.06 1.56
C CYS A 33 -1.62 -32.60 0.21
N ALA A 34 -0.79 -33.36 -0.51
CA ALA A 34 -0.08 -32.82 -1.68
C ALA A 34 -0.95 -32.56 -2.92
N ASN A 35 -2.07 -33.27 -3.11
CA ASN A 35 -2.76 -33.30 -4.42
C ASN A 35 -4.12 -32.58 -4.50
N LEU A 36 -4.73 -32.14 -3.38
CA LEU A 36 -5.92 -31.27 -3.40
C LEU A 36 -5.59 -29.77 -3.54
N LEU A 37 -4.33 -29.39 -3.34
CA LEU A 37 -3.91 -27.98 -3.21
C LEU A 37 -4.02 -27.18 -4.53
N TYR A 38 -3.93 -27.86 -5.68
CA TYR A 38 -3.72 -27.21 -6.97
C TYR A 38 -5.02 -26.77 -7.66
N SER A 39 -6.16 -27.40 -7.37
CA SER A 39 -7.44 -27.07 -8.02
C SER A 39 -8.15 -25.89 -7.37
N ASP A 40 -7.83 -25.63 -6.10
CA ASP A 40 -8.60 -24.72 -5.24
C ASP A 40 -7.99 -23.33 -5.16
N GLU A 41 -6.87 -23.11 -5.81
CA GLU A 41 -6.16 -21.83 -5.82
C GLU A 41 -6.32 -21.08 -7.15
N TYR A 42 -6.78 -21.78 -8.19
CA TYR A 42 -6.80 -21.30 -9.56
C TYR A 42 -8.19 -21.30 -10.19
N CYS A 43 -8.45 -20.27 -11.02
CA CYS A 43 -9.65 -20.22 -11.81
C CYS A 43 -9.65 -21.35 -12.86
N PRO A 44 -10.72 -22.17 -12.94
CA PRO A 44 -10.80 -23.32 -13.86
C PRO A 44 -10.84 -22.95 -15.35
N HIS A 45 -10.86 -21.66 -15.68
CA HIS A 45 -10.99 -21.17 -17.04
C HIS A 45 -9.73 -20.52 -17.62
N CYS A 46 -8.74 -20.13 -16.80
CA CYS A 46 -7.59 -19.37 -17.28
C CYS A 46 -6.35 -19.40 -16.37
N ASP A 47 -6.33 -20.34 -15.42
CA ASP A 47 -5.24 -20.56 -14.45
C ASP A 47 -4.86 -19.29 -13.67
N ASN A 48 -5.84 -18.44 -13.39
CA ASN A 48 -5.62 -17.26 -12.57
C ASN A 48 -5.69 -17.62 -11.09
N HIS A 49 -4.60 -17.39 -10.35
CA HIS A 49 -4.58 -17.51 -8.90
C HIS A 49 -5.48 -16.44 -8.28
N PHE A 50 -6.45 -16.83 -7.46
CA PHE A 50 -7.43 -15.88 -6.89
C PHE A 50 -7.19 -15.52 -5.42
N VAL A 51 -6.22 -16.17 -4.77
CA VAL A 51 -5.67 -15.70 -3.49
C VAL A 51 -4.60 -14.66 -3.82
N ILE A 52 -4.79 -13.43 -3.35
CA ILE A 52 -3.81 -12.34 -3.56
C ILE A 52 -3.07 -12.16 -2.25
N ASP A 53 -1.74 -12.12 -2.31
CA ASP A 53 -0.92 -11.85 -1.15
C ASP A 53 -1.19 -10.43 -0.63
N ALA A 54 -1.15 -10.26 0.69
CA ALA A 54 -1.29 -8.95 1.29
C ALA A 54 -0.11 -8.06 0.84
N ILE A 55 -0.42 -6.93 0.21
CA ILE A 55 0.58 -5.93 -0.11
C ILE A 55 0.88 -5.16 1.18
N GLU A 56 2.13 -5.16 1.62
CA GLU A 56 2.56 -4.33 2.75
C GLU A 56 2.48 -2.85 2.37
N PRO A 57 1.84 -2.00 3.19
CA PRO A 57 1.75 -0.58 2.90
C PRO A 57 3.16 0.04 2.99
N GLU A 58 3.63 0.62 1.90
CA GLU A 58 4.88 1.39 1.91
C GLU A 58 4.69 2.68 2.72
N ALA A 59 5.56 2.92 3.69
CA ALA A 59 5.58 4.17 4.43
C ALA A 59 5.94 5.32 3.48
N ARG A 60 4.96 6.17 3.15
CA ARG A 60 5.14 7.35 2.30
C ARG A 60 4.84 8.60 3.12
N LEU A 61 5.77 9.56 3.11
CA LEU A 61 5.55 10.88 3.69
C LEU A 61 4.66 11.69 2.74
N HIS A 62 3.49 12.10 3.20
CA HIS A 62 2.58 12.97 2.45
C HIS A 62 2.51 14.32 3.15
N VAL A 63 2.60 15.39 2.36
CA VAL A 63 2.38 16.75 2.85
C VAL A 63 0.92 17.08 2.57
N GLU A 64 0.11 17.07 3.62
CA GLU A 64 -1.29 17.49 3.53
C GLU A 64 -1.33 19.01 3.39
N GLY A 65 -1.89 19.50 2.29
CA GLY A 65 -2.14 20.91 2.05
C GLY A 65 -3.65 21.16 2.07
N ASP A 66 -4.10 22.01 2.97
CA ASP A 66 -5.48 22.49 2.99
C ASP A 66 -5.78 23.39 1.76
N ASP A 67 -7.04 23.79 1.59
CA ASP A 67 -7.45 24.72 0.52
C ASP A 67 -6.54 25.96 0.51
N ALA A 68 -5.92 26.22 -0.64
CA ALA A 68 -4.99 27.33 -0.88
C ALA A 68 -5.58 28.72 -0.55
N ARG A 69 -6.91 28.85 -0.51
CA ARG A 69 -7.58 30.09 -0.09
C ARG A 69 -7.64 30.26 1.42
N MET A 70 -7.67 29.16 2.18
CA MET A 70 -7.65 29.17 3.64
C MET A 70 -6.23 29.21 4.16
N ASP A 71 -5.31 28.47 3.54
CA ASP A 71 -3.90 28.45 3.92
C ASP A 71 -2.98 28.61 2.70
N ASN A 72 -2.29 29.74 2.62
CA ASN A 72 -1.38 30.08 1.53
C ASN A 72 0.08 29.69 1.81
N ARG A 73 0.38 29.03 2.94
CA ARG A 73 1.76 28.70 3.33
C ARG A 73 2.46 27.73 2.36
N MET A 74 1.70 26.94 1.62
CA MET A 74 2.23 26.03 0.59
C MET A 74 2.38 26.70 -0.79
N LEU A 75 1.92 27.95 -0.96
CA LEU A 75 2.05 28.70 -2.20
C LEU A 75 3.23 29.68 -2.11
N LYS A 76 4.05 29.70 -3.15
CA LYS A 76 5.18 30.62 -3.28
C LYS A 76 4.81 31.78 -4.20
N ASP A 77 4.82 33.01 -3.68
CA ASP A 77 4.75 34.24 -4.50
C ASP A 77 6.16 34.65 -4.93
N GLU A 78 6.40 34.82 -6.23
CA GLU A 78 7.69 35.21 -6.78
C GLU A 78 7.94 36.72 -6.74
N ARG A 79 6.92 37.54 -6.49
CA ARG A 79 7.03 39.01 -6.48
C ARG A 79 7.59 39.56 -5.17
N VAL A 80 7.46 38.80 -4.09
CA VAL A 80 7.92 39.20 -2.77
C VAL A 80 9.37 38.75 -2.60
N ALA A 81 10.27 39.69 -2.32
CA ALA A 81 11.66 39.37 -2.02
C ALA A 81 11.70 38.47 -0.78
N ARG A 82 12.30 37.29 -0.93
CA ARG A 82 12.50 36.38 0.21
C ARG A 82 13.43 37.05 1.22
N ASP A 83 13.09 36.89 2.50
CA ASP A 83 14.02 37.23 3.56
C ASP A 83 15.32 36.44 3.35
N LYS A 84 16.46 37.14 3.51
CA LYS A 84 17.78 36.52 3.38
C LYS A 84 17.84 35.36 4.36
N GLU A 85 18.06 34.16 3.84
CA GLU A 85 18.17 32.94 4.63
C GLU A 85 19.24 33.15 5.71
N ARG A 86 18.81 33.19 6.97
CA ARG A 86 19.73 33.26 8.12
C ARG A 86 20.46 31.94 8.19
N SER A 87 21.69 31.94 7.69
CA SER A 87 22.52 30.74 7.60
C SER A 87 23.58 30.78 8.68
N LEU A 88 23.78 29.66 9.38
CA LEU A 88 24.84 29.50 10.38
C LEU A 88 26.24 29.85 9.82
N PHE A 89 26.42 29.72 8.50
CA PHE A 89 27.68 29.94 7.80
C PHE A 89 27.83 31.34 7.19
N ASN A 90 26.86 32.24 7.37
CA ASN A 90 26.92 33.57 6.80
C ASN A 90 27.59 34.56 7.76
N ILE A 91 28.76 35.06 7.38
CA ILE A 91 29.61 35.97 8.19
C ILE A 91 28.90 37.31 8.46
N LYS A 92 27.96 37.70 7.59
CA LYS A 92 27.18 38.95 7.75
C LYS A 92 26.17 38.89 8.89
N ASP A 93 25.77 37.70 9.33
CA ASP A 93 24.75 37.49 10.37
C ASP A 93 25.36 37.33 11.78
N VAL A 94 26.66 37.62 11.95
CA VAL A 94 27.39 37.48 13.23
C VAL A 94 26.94 38.50 14.27
N SER A 95 26.56 39.71 13.85
CA SER A 95 26.11 40.79 14.74
C SER A 95 24.84 40.44 15.52
N ASP A 96 23.94 39.66 14.93
CA ASP A 96 22.69 39.24 15.56
C ASP A 96 22.87 38.11 16.59
N ARG A 97 24.06 37.49 16.63
CA ARG A 97 24.38 36.36 17.54
C ARG A 97 25.20 36.78 18.75
N MET A 98 25.64 38.03 18.80
CA MET A 98 26.50 38.60 19.87
C MET A 98 25.69 39.38 20.91
N GLY A 99 24.39 39.10 21.04
CA GLY A 99 23.49 39.64 22.07
C GLY A 99 23.31 38.68 23.22
#